data_AF-A0AAU0HJ01-F1
#
_entry.id   AF-A0AAU0HJ01-F1
#
_cell.length_a   1.000
_cell.length_b   1.000
_cell.length_c   1.000
_cell.angle_alpha   90.00
_cell.angle_beta   90.00
_cell.angle_gamma   90.00
#
_symmetry.space_group_name_H-M   'P 1'
#
loop_
_entity.id
_entity.type
_entity.pdbx_description
1 polymer ?
#
loop_
_entity_poly.entity_id
_entity_poly.type
_entity_poly.pdbx_seq_one_letter_code
_entity_poly.pdbx_strand_id
1 'polypeptide(L)' 'MADKPSHSRVRIALAQFCYSHSIDLEDLLAALGVTGGTDAEAMAHMAGVLDGMNIAASRIREHGLDNWARSN' A
#
# COMPACT_ATOMS: atom_id res chain seq x y z
N MET A 1 4.02 17.47 18.33
CA MET A 1 4.04 16.01 18.17
C MET A 1 3.70 15.73 16.72
N ALA A 2 4.52 14.95 16.01
CA ALA A 2 4.22 14.61 14.63
C ALA A 2 2.90 13.81 14.59
N ASP A 3 1.95 14.23 13.76
CA ASP A 3 0.68 13.53 13.60
C ASP A 3 0.92 12.05 13.31
N LYS A 4 0.21 11.19 14.04
CA LYS A 4 0.28 9.76 13.83
C LYS A 4 -0.11 9.48 12.37
N PRO A 5 0.76 8.83 11.58
CA PRO A 5 0.44 8.54 10.19
C PRO A 5 -0.83 7.67 10.12
N SER A 6 -1.71 7.99 9.17
CA SER A 6 -2.91 7.20 8.92
C SER A 6 -2.53 5.75 8.60
N HIS A 7 -3.42 4.80 8.90
CA HIS A 7 -3.17 3.38 8.63
C HIS A 7 -2.83 3.11 7.16
N SER A 8 -3.42 3.86 6.22
CA SER A 8 -3.08 3.76 4.80
C SER A 8 -1.63 4.18 4.53
N ARG A 9 -1.13 5.27 5.14
CA ARG A 9 0.27 5.68 5.00
C ARG A 9 1.24 4.66 5.59
N VAL A 10 0.87 4.06 6.72
CA VAL A 10 1.68 3.00 7.35
C VAL A 10 1.74 1.76 6.46
N ARG A 11 0.61 1.33 5.88
CA ARG A 11 0.56 0.19 4.95
C ARG A 11 1.44 0.40 3.72
N ILE A 12 1.39 1.59 3.13
CA ILE A 12 2.21 1.94 1.95
C ILE A 12 3.71 1.90 2.29
N ALA A 13 4.10 2.52 3.40
CA ALA A 13 5.49 2.55 3.82
C ALA A 13 6.03 1.13 4.12
N LEU A 14 5.22 0.30 4.77
CA LEU A 14 5.57 -1.10 5.03
C LEU A 14 5.70 -1.90 3.72
N ALA A 15 4.78 -1.74 2.78
CA ALA A 15 4.85 -2.43 1.49
C ALA A 15 6.12 -2.04 0.70
N GLN A 16 6.48 -0.75 0.69
CA GLN A 16 7.72 -0.28 0.07
C GLN A 16 8.97 -0.85 0.76
N PHE A 17 8.95 -0.97 2.09
CA PHE A 17 10.04 -1.57 2.85
C PHE A 17 10.21 -3.05 2.50
N CYS A 18 9.12 -3.83 2.52
CA CYS A 18 9.17 -5.25 2.16
C CYS A 18 9.66 -5.46 0.73
N TYR A 19 9.15 -4.67 -0.22
CA TYR A 19 9.57 -4.74 -1.62
C TYR A 19 11.06 -4.44 -1.80
N SER A 20 11.58 -3.38 -1.16
CA SER A 20 12.99 -2.97 -1.29
C SER A 20 13.98 -3.94 -0.66
N HIS A 21 13.54 -4.76 0.30
CA HIS A 21 14.37 -5.77 0.96
C HIS A 21 14.06 -7.19 0.50
N SER A 22 13.21 -7.36 -0.52
CA SER A 22 12.76 -8.68 -1.00
C SER A 22 12.20 -9.57 0.12
N ILE A 23 11.51 -8.96 1.09
CA ILE A 23 10.84 -9.66 2.19
C ILE A 23 9.44 -10.03 1.72
N ASP A 24 9.14 -11.32 1.71
CA ASP A 24 7.79 -11.78 1.43
C ASP A 24 6.86 -11.52 2.63
N LEU A 25 5.57 -11.34 2.36
CA LEU A 25 4.59 -11.07 3.42
C LEU A 25 4.49 -12.26 4.38
N GLU A 26 4.54 -13.49 3.86
CA GLU A 26 4.49 -14.71 4.68
C GLU A 26 5.69 -14.79 5.63
N ASP A 27 6.89 -14.48 5.14
CA ASP A 27 8.12 -14.45 5.95
C ASP A 27 8.05 -13.38 7.03
N LEU A 28 7.50 -12.19 6.70
CA LEU A 28 7.27 -11.13 7.68
C LEU A 28 6.30 -11.57 8.78
N LEU A 29 5.17 -12.19 8.41
CA LEU A 29 4.17 -12.67 9.36
C LEU A 29 4.74 -13.77 10.26
N ALA A 30 5.51 -14.71 9.69
CA ALA A 30 6.21 -15.74 10.43
C ALA A 30 7.24 -15.15 11.41
N ALA A 31 8.04 -14.17 10.97
CA ALA A 31 9.02 -13.49 11.82
C ALA A 31 8.39 -12.70 12.98
N LEU A 32 7.17 -12.19 12.78
CA LEU A 32 6.38 -11.52 13.82
C LEU A 32 5.65 -12.50 14.75
N GLY A 33 5.81 -13.82 14.54
CA GLY A 33 5.11 -14.85 15.31
C GLY A 33 3.62 -14.93 15.03
N VAL A 34 3.15 -14.36 13.90
CA VAL A 34 1.76 -14.44 13.46
C VAL A 34 1.56 -15.79 12.78
N THR A 35 1.15 -16.78 13.57
CA THR A 35 0.77 -18.11 13.08
C THR A 35 -0.73 -18.15 12.84
N GLY A 36 -1.16 -17.80 11.62
CA GLY A 36 -2.55 -17.81 11.21
C GLY A 36 -2.64 -17.29 9.79
N GLY A 37 -3.16 -18.13 8.88
CA GLY A 37 -3.18 -17.85 7.45
C GLY A 37 -3.70 -16.44 7.16
N THR A 38 -2.98 -15.72 6.30
CA THR A 38 -3.35 -14.40 5.84
C THR A 38 -4.77 -14.46 5.29
N ASP A 39 -5.70 -13.75 5.92
CA ASP A 39 -7.08 -13.71 5.46
C ASP A 39 -7.10 -13.25 4.00
N ALA A 40 -7.58 -14.12 3.12
CA ALA A 40 -7.60 -13.88 1.68
C ALA A 40 -8.38 -12.60 1.35
N GLU A 41 -9.38 -12.26 2.17
CA GLU A 41 -10.14 -11.01 2.04
C GLU A 41 -9.26 -9.79 2.36
N ALA A 42 -8.47 -9.84 3.43
CA ALA A 42 -7.53 -8.79 3.78
C ALA A 42 -6.42 -8.61 2.72
N MET A 43 -5.93 -9.71 2.14
CA MET A 43 -4.96 -9.67 1.03
C MET A 43 -5.56 -9.06 -0.23
N ALA A 44 -6.77 -9.48 -0.62
CA ALA A 44 -7.49 -8.93 -1.77
C ALA A 44 -7.77 -7.42 -1.60
N HIS A 45 -8.15 -7.00 -0.39
CA HIS A 45 -8.36 -5.59 -0.09
C HIS A 45 -7.06 -4.78 -0.23
N MET A 46 -5.93 -5.27 0.29
CA MET A 46 -4.63 -4.61 0.13
C MET A 46 -4.17 -4.55 -1.32
N ALA A 47 -4.37 -5.63 -2.09
CA ALA A 47 -4.08 -5.66 -3.52
C ALA A 47 -4.90 -4.61 -4.29
N GLY A 48 -6.20 -4.48 -3.99
CA GLY A 48 -7.07 -3.45 -4.59
C GLY A 48 -6.66 -2.03 -4.24
N VAL A 49 -6.18 -1.78 -3.01
CA VAL A 49 -5.65 -0.47 -2.61
C VAL A 49 -4.36 -0.13 -3.38
N LEU A 50 -3.45 -1.09 -3.51
CA LEU A 50 -2.19 -0.89 -4.24
C LEU A 50 -2.44 -0.64 -5.73
N ASP A 51 -3.37 -1.38 -6.34
CA ASP A 51 -3.75 -1.18 -7.75
C ASP A 51 -4.41 0.19 -7.95
N GLY A 52 -5.35 0.57 -7.08
CA GLY A 52 -5.97 1.90 -7.11
C GLY A 52 -4.95 3.04 -6.97
N MET A 53 -3.94 2.87 -6.13
CA MET A 53 -2.83 3.82 -6.01
C MET A 53 -1.96 3.88 -7.26
N ASN A 54 -1.67 2.74 -7.89
CA ASN A 54 -0.87 2.69 -9.10
C ASN A 54 -1.60 3.34 -10.29
N ILE A 55 -2.91 3.11 -10.42
CA ILE A 55 -3.78 3.77 -11.40
C ILE A 55 -3.80 5.28 -11.15
N ALA A 56 -4.00 5.72 -9.90
CA ALA A 56 -3.98 7.14 -9.56
C ALA A 56 -2.62 7.78 -9.89
N ALA A 57 -1.52 7.11 -9.56
CA ALA A 57 -0.17 7.57 -9.89
C ALA A 57 0.06 7.62 -11.41
N SER A 58 -0.45 6.65 -12.18
CA SER A 58 -0.36 6.67 -13.65
C SER A 58 -1.13 7.85 -14.23
N ARG A 59 -2.37 8.06 -13.79
CA ARG A 59 -3.21 9.18 -14.25
C ARG A 59 -2.62 10.54 -13.89
N ILE A 60 -2.01 10.67 -12.71
CA ILE A 60 -1.30 11.89 -12.31
C ILE A 60 -0.09 12.14 -13.21
N ARG A 61 0.66 11.09 -13.58
CA ARG A 61 1.78 11.20 -14.53
C ARG A 61 1.31 11.55 -15.94
N GLU A 62 0.19 11.00 -16.38
CA GLU A 62 -0.36 11.19 -17.73
C GLU A 62 -1.02 12.57 -17.91
N HIS A 63 -1.70 13.09 -16.89
CA HIS A 63 -2.49 14.33 -17.00
C HIS A 63 -1.88 15.55 -16.29
N GLY A 64 -0.84 15.35 -15.47
CA GLY A 64 -0.31 16.39 -14.57
C GLY A 64 -1.26 16.67 -13.41
N LEU A 65 -0.69 16.98 -12.23
CA LEU A 65 -1.45 17.29 -11.00
C LEU A 65 -2.52 18.39 -11.21
N ASP A 66 -2.23 19.34 -12.10
CA ASP A 66 -3.06 20.54 -12.31
C ASP A 66 -4.37 20.29 -13.06
N ASN A 67 -4.46 19.23 -13.87
CA ASN A 67 -5.68 18.90 -14.61
C ASN A 67 -6.61 17.97 -13.82
N TRP A 68 -6.06 17.04 -13.03
CA TRP A 68 -6.88 16.10 -12.26
C TRP A 68 -7.70 16.78 -11.16
N ALA A 69 -7.11 17.73 -10.44
CA ALA A 69 -7.79 18.47 -9.35
C ALA A 69 -8.87 19.45 -9.84
N ARG A 70 -8.95 19.70 -11.16
CA ARG A 70 -9.88 20.66 -11.76
C ARG A 70 -11.15 20.02 -12.33
N SER A 71 -11.21 18.68 -12.37
CA SER A 71 -12.30 17.93 -13.03
C SER A 71 -13.14 17.05 -12.10
N ASN A 72 -12.96 17.15 -10.78
CA ASN A 72 -13.82 16.58 -9.74
C ASN A 72 -14.29 17.69 -8.79
#